data_AF-A0A4R0QYI9-F1
#
_entry.id   AF-A0A4R0QYI9-F1
#
_cell.length_a   1.000
_cell.length_b   1.000
_cell.length_c   1.000
_cell.angle_alpha   90.00
_cell.angle_beta   90.00
_cell.angle_gamma   90.00
#
_symmetry.space_group_name_H-M   'P 1'
#
loop_
_entity.id
_entity.type
_entity.pdbx_description
1 polymer ?
#
loop_
_entity_poly.entity_id
_entity_poly.type
_entity_poly.pdbx_seq_one_letter_code
_entity_poly.pdbx_strand_id
1 'polypeptide(L)'
;MQINFIDNWEKVDVDLDELTKALETGDSQRYNGKELSKVAKKWKKYSKRGVSQAYLLKELEEDGTACAYYAYSITDGVIPEETLEQIREICARSLSAGEMEMNGIDFDPADWWGTNPEYLTKLVNKGQADELYYHLSAELYPMGIVITTRGVKKRKADRLACSAVAWGYKETGLFAKKNSYMSVLIHNEEL
;
A
#
# COMPACT_ATOMS: atom_id res chain seq x y z
N MET A 1 -12.76 -2.75 19.41
CA MET A 1 -11.38 -2.81 18.89
C MET A 1 -10.75 -4.20 19.04
N GLN A 2 -10.55 -4.94 17.95
CA GLN A 2 -9.60 -6.06 17.91
C GLN A 2 -8.45 -5.66 16.97
N ILE A 3 -7.29 -5.40 17.56
CA ILE A 3 -6.05 -5.13 16.82
C ILE A 3 -5.31 -6.46 16.72
N ASN A 4 -5.06 -6.90 15.49
CA ASN A 4 -4.25 -8.08 15.27
C ASN A 4 -2.94 -7.69 14.58
N PHE A 5 -1.82 -8.11 15.16
CA PHE A 5 -0.51 -8.06 14.52
C PHE A 5 -0.32 -9.41 13.81
N ILE A 6 -0.78 -9.51 12.57
CA ILE A 6 -1.16 -10.80 11.94
C ILE A 6 -0.03 -11.51 11.21
N ASP A 7 0.09 -12.79 11.59
CA ASP A 7 0.61 -13.96 10.85
C ASP A 7 -0.50 -14.81 10.17
N ASN A 8 -1.78 -14.42 10.26
CA ASN A 8 -2.93 -15.15 9.67
C ASN A 8 -3.35 -14.70 8.24
N TRP A 9 -2.57 -13.89 7.53
CA TRP A 9 -2.85 -13.65 6.10
C TRP A 9 -2.16 -14.71 5.25
N GLU A 10 -2.96 -15.51 4.56
CA GLU A 10 -2.48 -16.48 3.57
C GLU A 10 -1.88 -15.70 2.39
N LYS A 11 -0.60 -15.35 2.50
CA LYS A 11 0.15 -14.75 1.40
C LYS A 11 0.29 -15.78 0.28
N VAL A 12 -0.01 -15.34 -0.93
CA VAL A 12 0.24 -16.09 -2.16
C VAL A 12 1.63 -15.71 -2.65
N ASP A 13 2.39 -16.67 -3.15
CA ASP A 13 3.68 -16.40 -3.78
C ASP A 13 3.50 -15.56 -5.05
N VAL A 14 4.20 -14.42 -5.11
CA VAL A 14 4.11 -13.47 -6.20
C VAL A 14 5.41 -13.44 -6.99
N ASP A 15 5.30 -13.80 -8.26
CA ASP A 15 6.33 -13.52 -9.25
C ASP A 15 6.17 -12.08 -9.76
N LEU A 16 6.95 -11.18 -9.18
CA LEU A 16 6.90 -9.74 -9.48
C LEU A 16 7.24 -9.46 -10.95
N ASP A 17 8.11 -10.26 -11.56
CA ASP A 17 8.53 -10.09 -12.95
C ASP A 17 7.40 -10.47 -13.90
N GLU A 18 6.74 -11.61 -13.66
CA GLU A 18 5.57 -12.01 -14.44
C GLU A 18 4.41 -11.04 -14.23
N LEU A 19 4.19 -10.55 -13.01
CA LEU A 19 3.11 -9.59 -12.74
C LEU A 19 3.39 -8.24 -13.41
N THR A 20 4.66 -7.82 -13.46
CA THR A 20 5.07 -6.63 -14.20
C THR A 20 4.83 -6.81 -15.70
N LYS A 21 5.21 -7.95 -16.28
CA LYS A 21 4.92 -8.25 -17.70
C LYS A 21 3.43 -8.25 -17.97
N ALA A 22 2.65 -8.90 -17.09
CA ALA A 22 1.20 -8.96 -17.18
C ALA A 22 0.54 -7.58 -17.19
N LEU A 23 1.02 -6.65 -16.37
CA LEU A 23 0.54 -5.27 -16.37
C LEU A 23 1.00 -4.47 -17.60
N GLU A 24 2.15 -4.79 -18.17
CA GLU A 24 2.67 -4.14 -19.39
C GLU A 24 2.00 -4.66 -20.67
N THR A 25 1.64 -5.93 -20.75
CA THR A 25 0.92 -6.50 -21.90
C THR A 25 -0.59 -6.35 -21.74
N GLY A 26 -1.08 -6.37 -20.50
CA GLY A 26 -2.50 -6.51 -20.18
C GLY A 26 -3.00 -7.95 -20.32
N ASP A 27 -2.10 -8.93 -20.36
CA ASP A 27 -2.38 -10.35 -20.57
C ASP A 27 -1.46 -11.22 -19.72
N SER A 28 -1.98 -12.31 -19.15
CA SER A 28 -1.22 -13.29 -18.39
C SER A 28 -1.97 -14.62 -18.33
N GLN A 29 -1.21 -15.72 -18.35
CA GLN A 29 -1.76 -17.04 -18.04
C GLN A 29 -1.76 -17.35 -16.54
N ARG A 30 -1.02 -16.56 -15.76
CA ARG A 30 -0.89 -16.70 -14.30
C ARG A 30 -1.88 -15.79 -13.58
N TYR A 31 -2.00 -14.53 -13.99
CA TYR A 31 -2.76 -13.49 -13.29
C TYR A 31 -4.09 -13.13 -14.00
N ASN A 32 -5.14 -12.77 -13.22
CA ASN A 32 -6.54 -12.68 -13.70
C ASN A 32 -6.82 -11.49 -14.65
N GLY A 33 -7.27 -11.77 -15.89
CA GLY A 33 -7.33 -10.79 -16.99
C GLY A 33 -8.29 -9.59 -16.87
N LYS A 34 -9.46 -9.66 -16.21
CA LYS A 34 -10.42 -8.52 -16.24
C LYS A 34 -10.02 -7.37 -15.31
N GLU A 35 -9.66 -7.69 -14.07
CA GLU A 35 -9.22 -6.68 -13.09
C GLU A 35 -7.79 -6.23 -13.38
N LEU A 36 -6.90 -7.15 -13.79
CA LEU A 36 -5.56 -6.84 -14.30
C LEU A 36 -5.62 -5.83 -15.44
N SER A 37 -6.54 -5.98 -16.40
CA SER A 37 -6.69 -5.01 -17.51
C SER A 37 -7.03 -3.60 -17.02
N LYS A 38 -7.85 -3.46 -15.98
CA LYS A 38 -8.19 -2.14 -15.40
C LYS A 38 -6.98 -1.52 -14.71
N VAL A 39 -6.26 -2.30 -13.90
CA VAL A 39 -5.03 -1.88 -13.22
C VAL A 39 -3.99 -1.48 -14.25
N ALA A 40 -3.71 -2.33 -15.24
CA ALA A 40 -2.77 -2.11 -16.33
C ALA A 40 -3.02 -0.79 -17.09
N LYS A 41 -4.28 -0.50 -17.46
CA LYS A 41 -4.65 0.73 -18.17
C LYS A 41 -4.28 2.00 -17.41
N LYS A 42 -4.33 1.99 -16.08
CA LYS A 42 -3.94 3.14 -15.25
C LYS A 42 -2.45 3.13 -14.93
N TRP A 43 -1.89 1.98 -14.63
CA TRP A 43 -0.46 1.78 -14.37
C TRP A 43 0.41 2.28 -15.54
N LYS A 44 0.04 1.96 -16.80
CA LYS A 44 0.73 2.43 -18.02
C LYS A 44 0.75 3.95 -18.21
N LYS A 45 -0.08 4.71 -17.50
CA LYS A 45 -0.11 6.19 -17.61
C LYS A 45 1.02 6.85 -16.83
N TYR A 46 1.70 6.13 -15.95
CA TYR A 46 2.78 6.68 -15.14
C TYR A 46 4.15 6.46 -15.81
N SER A 47 4.98 7.50 -15.82
CA SER A 47 6.33 7.48 -16.39
C SER A 47 7.26 6.57 -15.59
N LYS A 48 7.21 6.68 -14.26
CA LYS A 48 7.89 5.80 -13.31
C LYS A 48 6.83 4.93 -12.63
N ARG A 49 7.01 3.61 -12.66
CA ARG A 49 6.05 2.63 -12.17
C ARG A 49 6.73 1.31 -11.86
N GLY A 50 6.08 0.49 -11.03
CA GLY A 50 6.60 -0.82 -10.65
C GLY A 50 5.54 -1.67 -9.97
N VAL A 51 5.97 -2.88 -9.60
CA VAL A 51 5.22 -3.84 -8.80
C VAL A 51 6.11 -4.25 -7.63
N SER A 52 5.52 -4.51 -6.48
CA SER A 52 6.27 -4.80 -5.26
C SER A 52 5.49 -5.74 -4.37
N GLN A 53 6.18 -6.48 -3.52
CA GLN A 53 5.53 -7.22 -2.45
C GLN A 53 4.79 -6.25 -1.52
N ALA A 54 3.58 -6.63 -1.13
CA ALA A 54 2.80 -5.95 -0.11
C ALA A 54 3.11 -6.56 1.25
N TYR A 55 3.56 -5.73 2.18
CA TYR A 55 3.83 -6.17 3.55
C TYR A 55 2.82 -5.59 4.51
N LEU A 56 1.97 -6.44 5.08
CA LEU A 56 1.14 -6.06 6.21
C LEU A 56 2.01 -5.66 7.40
N LEU A 57 1.73 -4.48 7.94
CA LEU A 57 2.32 -3.95 9.15
C LEU A 57 1.38 -4.13 10.35
N LYS A 58 0.08 -3.88 10.14
CA LYS A 58 -0.95 -3.96 11.17
C LYS A 58 -2.34 -4.00 10.55
N GLU A 59 -3.26 -4.73 11.17
CA GLU A 59 -4.69 -4.64 10.85
C GLU A 59 -5.53 -4.42 12.11
N LEU A 60 -6.71 -3.85 11.89
CA LEU A 60 -7.68 -3.52 12.91
C LEU A 60 -9.08 -3.80 12.38
N GLU A 61 -9.94 -4.36 13.22
CA GLU A 61 -11.38 -4.34 13.00
C GLU A 61 -12.11 -3.61 14.14
N GLU A 62 -12.94 -2.64 13.78
CA GLU A 62 -13.75 -1.83 14.69
C GLU A 62 -15.01 -1.29 14.01
N ASP A 63 -16.14 -1.29 14.72
CA ASP A 63 -17.41 -0.63 14.34
C ASP A 63 -17.86 -0.83 12.87
N GLY A 64 -17.70 -2.05 12.36
CA GLY A 64 -18.12 -2.42 11.01
C GLY A 64 -17.15 -2.04 9.89
N THR A 65 -15.95 -1.58 10.24
CA THR A 65 -14.83 -1.28 9.34
C THR A 65 -13.64 -2.17 9.67
N ALA A 66 -12.94 -2.63 8.64
CA ALA A 66 -11.64 -3.27 8.74
C ALA A 66 -10.60 -2.34 8.10
N CYS A 67 -9.49 -2.10 8.78
CA CYS A 67 -8.39 -1.25 8.33
C CYS A 67 -7.10 -2.07 8.31
N ALA A 68 -6.27 -1.84 7.30
CA ALA A 68 -4.95 -2.45 7.17
C ALA A 68 -3.91 -1.43 6.73
N TYR A 69 -2.71 -1.63 7.27
CA TYR A 69 -1.55 -0.78 7.06
C TYR A 69 -0.45 -1.58 6.39
N TYR A 70 0.11 -1.06 5.30
CA TYR A 70 1.03 -1.78 4.45
C TYR A 70 2.30 -0.97 4.20
N ALA A 71 3.40 -1.67 3.98
CA ALA A 71 4.62 -1.14 3.36
C ALA A 71 4.88 -1.83 2.02
N TYR A 72 5.52 -1.10 1.10
CA TYR A 72 6.08 -1.65 -0.13
C TYR A 72 7.33 -0.85 -0.56
N SER A 73 8.25 -1.51 -1.24
CA SER A 73 9.45 -0.88 -1.81
C SER A 73 9.12 -0.21 -3.16
N ILE A 74 9.74 0.93 -3.48
CA ILE A 74 9.65 1.59 -4.79
C ILE A 74 10.98 1.52 -5.56
N THR A 75 11.90 0.66 -5.11
CA THR A 75 13.24 0.46 -5.69
C THR A 75 13.34 -0.93 -6.34
N ASP A 76 13.51 -1.96 -5.52
CA ASP A 76 13.70 -3.37 -5.90
C ASP A 76 12.43 -4.22 -5.71
N GLY A 77 11.37 -3.63 -5.16
CA GLY A 77 10.08 -4.28 -4.96
C GLY A 77 10.01 -5.23 -3.76
N VAL A 78 11.08 -5.36 -2.99
CA VAL A 78 11.17 -6.21 -1.79
C VAL A 78 11.72 -5.38 -0.64
N ILE A 79 11.18 -5.54 0.57
CA ILE A 79 11.74 -4.88 1.76
C ILE A 79 12.61 -5.91 2.49
N PRO A 80 13.88 -5.58 2.83
CA PRO A 80 14.72 -6.47 3.64
C PRO A 80 14.02 -6.85 4.94
N GLU A 81 14.14 -8.12 5.34
CA GLU A 81 13.42 -8.68 6.49
C GLU A 81 13.71 -7.91 7.79
N GLU A 82 14.97 -7.60 8.06
CA GLU A 82 15.38 -6.81 9.24
C GLU A 82 14.70 -5.43 9.27
N THR A 83 14.63 -4.74 8.11
CA THR A 83 13.95 -3.44 8.01
C THR A 83 12.44 -3.60 8.24
N LEU A 84 11.84 -4.65 7.69
CA LEU A 84 10.41 -4.93 7.86
C LEU A 84 10.06 -5.23 9.32
N GLU A 85 10.88 -6.02 10.02
CA GLU A 85 10.69 -6.34 11.43
C GLU A 85 10.74 -5.08 12.31
N GLN A 86 11.70 -4.18 12.06
CA GLN A 86 11.79 -2.90 12.76
C GLN A 86 10.53 -2.04 12.55
N ILE A 87 10.05 -1.93 11.31
CA ILE A 87 8.82 -1.19 11.00
C ILE A 87 7.63 -1.80 11.76
N ARG A 88 7.52 -3.13 11.75
CA ARG A 88 6.44 -3.85 12.45
C ARG A 88 6.50 -3.63 13.95
N GLU A 89 7.68 -3.66 14.56
CA GLU A 89 7.84 -3.38 16.00
C GLU A 89 7.37 -1.95 16.36
N ILE A 90 7.75 -0.96 15.54
CA ILE A 90 7.32 0.43 15.71
C ILE A 90 5.79 0.53 15.59
N CYS A 91 5.19 -0.06 14.55
CA CYS A 91 3.75 -0.09 14.37
C CYS A 91 3.04 -0.85 15.51
N ALA A 92 3.68 -1.89 16.05
CA ALA A 92 3.16 -2.65 17.18
C ALA A 92 3.02 -1.80 18.43
N ARG A 93 4.07 -1.05 18.75
CA ARG A 93 4.14 -0.22 19.93
C ARG A 93 3.33 1.07 19.83
N SER A 94 3.29 1.68 18.64
CA SER A 94 2.93 3.11 18.52
C SER A 94 1.78 3.41 17.57
N LEU A 95 1.42 2.53 16.63
CA LEU A 95 0.31 2.80 15.71
C LEU A 95 -1.02 2.68 16.44
N SER A 96 -1.78 3.76 16.55
CA SER A 96 -3.07 3.76 17.23
C SER A 96 -4.21 3.33 16.30
N ALA A 97 -5.31 2.82 16.87
CA ALA A 97 -6.50 2.50 16.09
C ALA A 97 -7.14 3.74 15.45
N GLY A 98 -7.26 4.84 16.19
CA GLY A 98 -7.81 6.08 15.65
C GLY A 98 -7.02 6.60 14.45
N GLU A 99 -5.70 6.46 14.46
CA GLU A 99 -4.89 6.80 13.30
C GLU A 99 -5.13 5.86 12.09
N MET A 100 -5.29 4.56 12.35
CA MET A 100 -5.61 3.59 11.30
C MET A 100 -6.99 3.86 10.68
N GLU A 101 -7.99 4.18 11.49
CA GLU A 101 -9.34 4.54 11.02
C GLU A 101 -9.34 5.84 10.22
N MET A 102 -8.65 6.87 10.72
CA MET A 102 -8.62 8.17 10.07
C MET A 102 -7.96 8.12 8.70
N ASN A 103 -6.86 7.36 8.57
CA ASN A 103 -6.14 7.25 7.31
C ASN A 103 -6.69 6.13 6.41
N GLY A 104 -7.36 5.12 6.97
CA GLY A 104 -7.91 3.94 6.30
C GLY A 104 -9.41 4.04 6.00
N ILE A 105 -9.91 5.18 5.53
CA ILE A 105 -11.35 5.34 5.21
C ILE A 105 -11.79 4.36 4.10
N ASP A 106 -13.10 4.01 4.03
CA ASP A 106 -13.72 3.06 3.07
C ASP A 106 -13.42 3.44 1.62
N PHE A 107 -12.33 2.89 1.08
CA PHE A 107 -11.96 3.03 -0.32
C PHE A 107 -12.41 1.79 -1.10
N ASP A 108 -12.74 1.95 -2.38
CA ASP A 108 -12.88 0.79 -3.23
C ASP A 108 -11.52 0.06 -3.27
N PRO A 109 -11.44 -1.25 -2.98
CA PRO A 109 -10.19 -1.99 -3.00
C PRO A 109 -9.46 -1.96 -4.34
N ALA A 110 -10.17 -1.70 -5.44
CA ALA A 110 -9.59 -1.54 -6.79
C ALA A 110 -9.17 -0.09 -7.10
N ASP A 111 -9.44 0.86 -6.20
CA ASP A 111 -9.07 2.26 -6.41
C ASP A 111 -7.60 2.52 -6.10
N TRP A 112 -7.01 3.34 -6.98
CA TRP A 112 -5.66 3.82 -6.78
C TRP A 112 -5.67 4.97 -5.78
N TRP A 113 -4.89 4.82 -4.73
CA TRP A 113 -4.73 5.82 -3.67
C TRP A 113 -3.38 6.51 -3.79
N GLY A 114 -3.32 7.79 -3.41
CA GLY A 114 -2.10 8.60 -3.50
C GLY A 114 -1.46 8.85 -2.14
N THR A 115 -0.21 8.41 -1.97
CA THR A 115 0.69 8.80 -0.87
C THR A 115 1.70 9.82 -1.39
N ASN A 116 1.92 10.90 -0.65
CA ASN A 116 2.91 11.93 -0.98
C ASN A 116 3.99 12.00 0.10
N PRO A 117 4.99 11.10 0.08
CA PRO A 117 5.99 11.03 1.14
C PRO A 117 6.85 12.28 1.23
N GLU A 118 7.09 13.00 0.12
CA GLU A 118 7.79 14.30 0.13
C GLU A 118 7.03 15.36 0.92
N TYR A 119 5.72 15.44 0.73
CA TYR A 119 4.86 16.35 1.48
C TYR A 119 4.81 15.96 2.96
N LEU A 120 4.68 14.68 3.27
CA LEU A 120 4.68 14.19 4.66
C LEU A 120 6.00 14.51 5.35
N THR A 121 7.14 14.30 4.67
CA THR A 121 8.47 14.69 5.15
C THR A 121 8.55 16.19 5.45
N LYS A 122 7.98 17.04 4.60
CA LYS A 122 7.93 18.49 4.83
C LYS A 122 7.09 18.86 6.06
N LEU A 123 5.99 18.15 6.33
CA LEU A 123 5.18 18.39 7.52
C LEU A 123 5.93 17.99 8.80
N VAL A 124 6.58 16.83 8.79
CA VAL A 124 7.42 16.35 9.91
C VAL A 124 8.52 17.36 10.22
N ASN A 125 9.27 17.80 9.21
CA ASN A 125 10.35 18.77 9.39
C ASN A 125 9.89 20.14 9.90
N LYS A 126 8.60 20.47 9.74
CA LYS A 126 8.00 21.70 10.29
C LYS A 126 7.42 21.52 11.69
N GLY A 127 7.47 20.31 12.26
CA GLY A 127 6.80 19.98 13.52
C GLY A 127 5.27 20.02 13.43
N GLN A 128 4.71 19.78 12.23
CA GLN A 128 3.27 19.84 11.94
C GLN A 128 2.65 18.45 11.76
N ALA A 129 3.32 17.41 12.25
CA ALA A 129 2.92 16.02 12.11
C ALA A 129 2.69 15.43 13.51
N ASP A 130 1.45 15.00 13.76
CA ASP A 130 1.05 14.46 15.08
C ASP A 130 0.89 12.93 15.06
N GLU A 131 0.87 12.32 13.87
CA GLU A 131 0.56 10.90 13.65
C GLU A 131 1.79 10.09 13.21
N LEU A 132 1.84 8.82 13.61
CA LEU A 132 2.93 7.91 13.26
C LEU A 132 3.09 7.78 11.75
N TYR A 133 2.00 7.78 10.98
CA TYR A 133 1.96 7.71 9.52
C TYR A 133 2.90 8.73 8.88
N TYR A 134 2.90 9.95 9.40
CA TYR A 134 3.63 11.06 8.81
C TYR A 134 5.11 10.90 9.10
N HIS A 135 5.45 10.61 10.36
CA HIS A 135 6.83 10.38 10.81
C HIS A 135 7.45 9.16 10.12
N LEU A 136 6.74 8.04 10.12
CA LEU A 136 7.19 6.80 9.49
C LEU A 136 7.31 6.95 7.97
N SER A 137 6.36 7.64 7.31
CA SER A 137 6.49 7.95 5.88
C SER A 137 7.73 8.80 5.56
N ALA A 138 8.06 9.75 6.44
CA ALA A 138 9.22 10.62 6.25
C ALA A 138 10.54 9.88 6.47
N GLU A 139 10.59 9.01 7.47
CA GLU A 139 11.76 8.21 7.82
C GLU A 139 12.07 7.14 6.76
N LEU A 140 11.04 6.45 6.26
CA LEU A 140 11.19 5.34 5.33
C LEU A 140 11.39 5.76 3.87
N TYR A 141 10.92 6.95 3.49
CA TYR A 141 10.99 7.39 2.09
C TYR A 141 12.42 7.48 1.54
N PRO A 142 13.42 8.02 2.26
CA PRO A 142 14.83 7.97 1.84
C PRO A 142 15.36 6.56 1.57
N MET A 143 14.79 5.53 2.22
CA MET A 143 15.13 4.13 2.03
C MET A 143 14.41 3.50 0.83
N GLY A 144 13.57 4.26 0.12
CA GLY A 144 12.78 3.76 -0.99
C GLY A 144 11.56 2.95 -0.54
N ILE A 145 11.08 3.13 0.69
CA ILE A 145 9.91 2.42 1.22
C ILE A 145 8.75 3.41 1.34
N VAL A 146 7.57 2.98 0.90
CA VAL A 146 6.33 3.74 1.01
C VAL A 146 5.33 2.96 1.84
N ILE A 147 4.68 3.66 2.79
CA ILE A 147 3.56 3.12 3.55
C ILE A 147 2.22 3.60 2.98
N THR A 148 1.22 2.73 3.05
CA THR A 148 -0.14 3.04 2.66
C THR A 148 -1.11 2.35 3.62
N THR A 149 -2.31 2.88 3.70
CA THR A 149 -3.40 2.29 4.48
C THR A 149 -4.62 2.12 3.60
N ARG A 150 -5.47 1.17 4.00
CA ARG A 150 -6.79 0.94 3.43
C ARG A 150 -7.74 0.65 4.56
N GLY A 151 -8.99 1.03 4.40
CA GLY A 151 -10.06 0.35 5.10
C GLY A 151 -11.26 0.17 4.22
N VAL A 152 -12.09 -0.76 4.66
CA VAL A 152 -13.23 -1.30 3.95
C VAL A 152 -14.30 -1.66 4.97
N LYS A 153 -15.55 -1.75 4.53
CA LYS A 153 -16.59 -2.37 5.36
C LYS A 153 -16.17 -3.78 5.78
N LYS A 154 -16.38 -4.15 7.03
CA LYS A 154 -16.01 -5.46 7.62
C LYS A 154 -16.44 -6.66 6.78
N ARG A 155 -17.60 -6.60 6.12
CA ARG A 155 -18.07 -7.65 5.20
C ARG A 155 -17.19 -7.87 3.95
N LYS A 156 -16.19 -7.01 3.73
CA LYS A 156 -15.21 -7.04 2.65
C LYS A 156 -13.77 -7.12 3.20
N ALA A 157 -13.58 -7.49 4.48
CA ALA A 157 -12.26 -7.53 5.11
C ALA A 157 -11.29 -8.51 4.42
N ASP A 158 -11.82 -9.55 3.77
CA ASP A 158 -11.10 -10.45 2.87
C ASP A 158 -10.35 -9.70 1.76
N ARG A 159 -10.88 -8.57 1.28
CA ARG A 159 -10.24 -7.71 0.28
C ARG A 159 -9.09 -6.85 0.82
N LEU A 160 -8.69 -7.05 2.06
CA LEU A 160 -7.43 -6.50 2.57
C LEU A 160 -6.28 -7.50 2.37
N ALA A 161 -6.58 -8.79 2.14
CA ALA A 161 -5.57 -9.81 1.89
C ALA A 161 -4.94 -9.62 0.49
N CYS A 162 -3.72 -9.09 0.48
CA CYS A 162 -2.94 -8.88 -0.73
C CYS A 162 -1.47 -9.24 -0.51
N SER A 163 -0.84 -9.74 -1.56
CA SER A 163 0.59 -10.10 -1.55
C SER A 163 1.43 -9.15 -2.42
N ALA A 164 0.79 -8.32 -3.25
CA ALA A 164 1.47 -7.37 -4.11
C ALA A 164 0.77 -6.00 -4.19
N VAL A 165 1.54 -5.00 -4.60
CA VAL A 165 1.09 -3.64 -4.89
C VAL A 165 1.61 -3.25 -6.27
N ALA A 166 0.72 -2.74 -7.12
CA ALA A 166 1.11 -2.00 -8.31
C ALA A 166 1.18 -0.51 -7.99
N TRP A 167 2.26 0.16 -8.36
CA TRP A 167 2.45 1.58 -8.07
C TRP A 167 2.96 2.37 -9.28
N GLY A 168 2.67 3.67 -9.28
CA GLY A 168 3.12 4.61 -10.29
C GLY A 168 3.30 6.00 -9.72
N TYR A 169 4.35 6.69 -10.12
CA TYR A 169 4.64 8.05 -9.68
C TYR A 169 3.99 9.07 -10.60
N LYS A 170 3.34 10.06 -9.99
CA LYS A 170 2.65 11.14 -10.69
C LYS A 170 3.41 12.45 -10.53
N GLU A 171 4.21 12.79 -11.53
CA GLU A 171 4.96 14.04 -11.60
C GLU A 171 4.05 15.27 -11.77
N THR A 172 3.04 15.17 -12.65
CA THR A 172 2.17 16.30 -13.00
C THR A 172 0.69 15.95 -12.85
N GLY A 173 -0.14 16.94 -12.53
CA GLY A 173 -1.58 16.77 -12.38
C GLY A 173 -2.32 18.09 -12.30
N LEU A 174 -3.42 18.21 -13.05
CA LEU A 174 -4.26 19.40 -13.09
C LEU A 174 -5.19 19.51 -11.84
N PHE A 175 -5.51 18.37 -11.21
CA PHE A 175 -6.47 18.28 -10.08
C PHE A 175 -6.12 17.23 -9.00
N ALA A 176 -4.91 16.67 -9.03
CA ALA A 176 -4.48 15.61 -8.08
C ALA A 176 -3.17 16.00 -7.40
N LYS A 177 -2.89 15.39 -6.23
CA LYS A 177 -1.64 15.54 -5.47
C LYS A 177 -0.44 15.29 -6.42
N LYS A 178 0.21 16.36 -6.86
CA LYS A 178 1.46 16.29 -7.65
C LYS A 178 2.55 15.62 -6.80
N ASN A 179 3.58 15.06 -7.43
CA ASN A 179 4.69 14.38 -6.76
C ASN A 179 4.22 13.28 -5.79
N SER A 180 3.25 12.47 -6.21
CA SER A 180 2.67 11.43 -5.35
C SER A 180 2.83 10.06 -5.97
N TYR A 181 3.07 9.07 -5.12
CA TYR A 181 2.99 7.67 -5.49
C TYR A 181 1.54 7.23 -5.43
N MET A 182 1.02 6.83 -6.57
CA MET A 182 -0.30 6.22 -6.70
C MET A 182 -0.14 4.72 -6.61
N SER A 183 -0.87 4.05 -5.73
CA SER A 183 -0.79 2.60 -5.53
C SER A 183 -2.17 1.95 -5.49
N VAL A 184 -2.23 0.70 -5.94
CA VAL A 184 -3.38 -0.19 -5.80
C VAL A 184 -2.90 -1.54 -5.30
N LEU A 185 -3.63 -2.12 -4.36
CA LEU A 185 -3.35 -3.46 -3.84
C LEU A 185 -3.82 -4.48 -4.88
N ILE A 186 -3.02 -5.51 -5.13
CA ILE A 186 -3.41 -6.65 -5.96
C ILE A 186 -3.87 -7.75 -5.01
N HIS A 187 -5.17 -8.00 -4.99
CA HIS A 187 -5.78 -8.93 -4.04
C HIS A 187 -5.36 -10.36 -4.36
N ASN A 188 -5.26 -11.21 -3.35
CA ASN A 188 -4.81 -12.59 -3.54
C ASN A 188 -5.74 -13.39 -4.47
N GLU A 189 -7.03 -13.05 -4.53
CA GLU A 189 -8.00 -13.65 -5.48
C GLU A 189 -7.81 -13.21 -6.94
N GLU A 190 -7.04 -12.16 -7.18
CA GLU A 190 -6.72 -11.61 -8.51
C GLU A 190 -5.37 -12.12 -9.03
N LEU A 191 -4.60 -12.82 -8.18
CA LEU A 191 -3.34 -13.48 -8.51
C LEU A 191 -3.56 -14.91 -9.04
#